data_AF-A0A3A0G8E2-F1
#
_entry.id   AF-A0A3A0G8E2-F1
#
_cell.length_a   1.000
_cell.length_b   1.000
_cell.length_c   1.000
_cell.angle_alpha   90.00
_cell.angle_beta   90.00
_cell.angle_gamma   90.00
#
_symmetry.space_group_name_H-M   'P 1'
#
loop_
_entity.id
_entity.type
_entity.pdbx_description
1 polymer ?
#
loop_
_entity_poly.entity_id
_entity_poly.type
_entity_poly.pdbx_seq_one_letter_code
_entity_poly.pdbx_strand_id
1 'polypeptide(L)'
;MKKDKVEKFMRLAGQEVAERLRTGNEAERKLGAQLLLSEVLEYVIHGLGVVPEVNGVRIHEPDEVHYHAENDPDPLEMLDGLADVAYTMYWNANAFGLPLDQAYDMVCDNNLDKFVKLGAWADGMAELQREQWSCRQEITWPPEVVRVEVLSVDGELYAAGKDARGKVRKPSSYSQVDLSKLISG
;
A
#
# COMPACT_ATOMS: atom_id res chain seq x y z
N MET A 1 -9.33 14.94 -2.07
CA MET A 1 -8.51 14.55 -3.24
C MET A 1 -7.43 13.51 -2.93
N LYS A 2 -6.64 13.61 -1.83
CA LYS A 2 -5.64 12.58 -1.46
C LYS A 2 -6.23 11.35 -0.74
N LYS A 3 -7.08 11.59 0.27
CA LYS A 3 -7.81 10.56 1.03
C LYS A 3 -8.57 9.60 0.11
N ASP A 4 -9.20 10.15 -0.93
CA ASP A 4 -10.03 9.41 -1.88
C ASP A 4 -9.25 8.32 -2.63
N LYS A 5 -7.96 8.51 -2.93
CA LYS A 5 -7.12 7.53 -3.65
C LYS A 5 -6.73 6.34 -2.76
N VAL A 6 -6.33 6.60 -1.52
CA VAL A 6 -5.99 5.54 -0.55
C VAL A 6 -7.24 4.73 -0.20
N GLU A 7 -8.38 5.39 0.02
CA GLU A 7 -9.65 4.69 0.26
C GLU A 7 -10.07 3.84 -0.93
N LYS A 8 -9.94 4.37 -2.16
CA LYS A 8 -10.19 3.60 -3.39
C LYS A 8 -9.26 2.38 -3.47
N PHE A 9 -7.98 2.55 -3.19
CA PHE A 9 -7.02 1.43 -3.13
C PHE A 9 -7.44 0.39 -2.09
N MET A 10 -7.78 0.80 -0.87
CA MET A 10 -8.21 -0.11 0.20
C MET A 10 -9.45 -0.91 -0.23
N ARG A 11 -10.48 -0.25 -0.78
CA ARG A 11 -11.69 -0.90 -1.29
C ARG A 11 -11.37 -1.91 -2.40
N LEU A 12 -10.52 -1.53 -3.35
CA LEU A 12 -10.05 -2.43 -4.42
C LEU A 12 -9.19 -3.58 -3.88
N ALA A 13 -8.44 -3.39 -2.80
CA ALA A 13 -7.72 -4.48 -2.14
C ALA A 13 -8.65 -5.42 -1.36
N GLY A 14 -9.94 -5.07 -1.21
CA GLY A 14 -10.91 -5.79 -0.37
C GLY A 14 -10.76 -5.47 1.12
N GLN A 15 -10.18 -4.32 1.45
CA GLN A 15 -10.05 -3.82 2.82
C GLN A 15 -11.21 -2.89 3.18
N GLU A 16 -11.63 -2.94 4.44
CA GLU A 16 -12.66 -2.05 4.97
C GLU A 16 -12.09 -0.66 5.25
N VAL A 17 -12.80 0.37 4.78
CA VAL A 17 -12.55 1.76 5.15
C VAL A 17 -13.50 2.11 6.29
N ALA A 18 -12.95 2.47 7.45
CA ALA A 18 -13.76 2.82 8.60
C ALA A 18 -14.36 4.23 8.47
N GLU A 19 -15.70 4.34 8.56
CA GLU A 19 -16.39 5.64 8.57
C GLU A 19 -16.33 6.34 9.93
N ARG A 20 -15.98 5.59 10.98
CA ARG A 20 -15.84 6.05 12.35
C ARG A 20 -14.61 5.43 12.99
N LEU A 21 -14.10 6.07 14.02
CA LEU A 21 -12.99 5.54 14.82
C LEU A 21 -13.32 4.12 15.28
N ARG A 22 -12.45 3.18 14.92
CA ARG A 22 -12.41 1.82 15.43
C ARG A 22 -10.96 1.46 15.69
N THR A 23 -10.73 0.65 16.69
CA THR A 23 -9.37 0.26 17.11
C THR A 23 -8.82 -0.93 16.33
N GLY A 24 -9.68 -1.65 15.60
CA GLY A 24 -9.32 -2.84 14.84
C GLY A 24 -9.09 -4.07 15.73
N ASN A 25 -9.02 -5.23 15.10
CA ASN A 25 -8.62 -6.46 15.75
C ASN A 25 -7.08 -6.59 15.82
N GLU A 26 -6.58 -7.63 16.50
CA GLU A 26 -5.14 -7.87 16.64
C GLU A 26 -4.39 -7.97 15.31
N ALA A 27 -4.95 -8.70 14.33
CA ALA A 27 -4.31 -8.88 13.03
C ALA A 27 -4.24 -7.56 12.25
N GLU A 28 -5.31 -6.75 12.30
CA GLU A 28 -5.34 -5.42 11.70
C GLU A 28 -4.31 -4.48 12.34
N ARG A 29 -4.17 -4.51 13.66
CA ARG A 29 -3.17 -3.69 14.38
C ARG A 29 -1.75 -4.09 14.04
N LYS A 30 -1.46 -5.40 14.00
CA LYS A 30 -0.14 -5.92 13.59
C LYS A 30 0.18 -5.53 12.15
N LEU A 31 -0.77 -5.66 11.24
CA LEU A 31 -0.60 -5.26 9.84
C LEU A 31 -0.36 -3.74 9.72
N GLY A 32 -1.14 -2.93 10.44
CA GLY A 32 -0.97 -1.47 10.45
C GLY A 32 0.42 -1.05 10.96
N ALA A 33 0.88 -1.64 12.06
CA ALA A 33 2.22 -1.39 12.60
C ALA A 33 3.32 -1.83 11.64
N GLN A 34 3.17 -3.01 11.01
CA GLN A 34 4.11 -3.51 10.02
C GLN A 34 4.23 -2.61 8.81
N LEU A 35 3.10 -2.22 8.21
CA LEU A 35 3.10 -1.31 7.06
C LEU A 35 3.73 0.04 7.40
N LEU A 36 3.46 0.59 8.59
CA LEU A 36 4.00 1.87 8.99
C LEU A 36 5.52 1.79 9.24
N LEU A 37 5.97 0.85 10.07
CA LEU A 37 7.37 0.77 10.48
C LEU A 37 8.28 0.30 9.34
N SER A 38 7.82 -0.63 8.48
CA SER A 38 8.61 -1.06 7.31
C SER A 38 8.95 0.12 6.41
N GLU A 39 8.00 1.00 6.10
CA GLU A 39 8.23 2.18 5.24
C GLU A 39 9.16 3.20 5.92
N VAL A 40 9.00 3.41 7.24
CA VAL A 40 9.92 4.27 8.01
C VAL A 40 11.34 3.72 8.00
N LEU A 41 11.52 2.42 8.25
CA LEU A 41 12.83 1.78 8.22
C LEU A 41 13.44 1.76 6.82
N GLU A 42 12.64 1.56 5.77
CA GLU A 42 13.11 1.62 4.38
C GLU A 42 13.65 3.02 4.07
N TYR A 43 12.93 4.07 4.46
CA TYR A 43 13.41 5.44 4.33
C TYR A 43 14.69 5.71 5.13
N VAL A 44 14.77 5.27 6.39
CA VAL A 44 15.95 5.48 7.23
C VAL A 44 17.17 4.75 6.67
N ILE A 45 17.03 3.49 6.28
CA ILE A 45 18.13 2.64 5.81
C ILE A 45 18.56 3.01 4.40
N HIS A 46 17.62 3.10 3.46
CA HIS A 46 17.93 3.29 2.04
C HIS A 46 17.85 4.75 1.61
N GLY A 47 16.93 5.52 2.18
CA GLY A 47 16.78 6.95 1.87
C GLY A 47 17.82 7.82 2.57
N LEU A 48 18.01 7.64 3.87
CA LEU A 48 19.01 8.40 4.66
C LEU A 48 20.38 7.72 4.72
N GLY A 49 20.48 6.44 4.38
CA GLY A 49 21.73 5.69 4.48
C GLY A 49 22.13 5.37 5.92
N VAL A 50 21.18 5.35 6.86
CA VAL A 50 21.43 5.14 8.29
C VAL A 50 20.86 3.80 8.73
N VAL A 51 21.64 2.98 9.43
CA VAL A 51 21.18 1.69 9.95
C VAL A 51 20.82 1.83 11.43
N PRO A 52 19.55 1.65 11.84
CA PRO A 52 19.18 1.70 13.25
C PRO A 52 19.73 0.50 14.01
N GLU A 53 20.08 0.71 15.28
CA GLU A 53 20.61 -0.32 16.17
C GLU A 53 19.81 -0.34 17.47
N VAL A 54 19.36 -1.54 17.88
CA VAL A 54 18.65 -1.78 19.14
C VAL A 54 19.42 -2.83 19.92
N ASN A 55 19.88 -2.49 21.13
CA ASN A 55 20.64 -3.40 22.00
C ASN A 55 21.84 -4.06 21.31
N GLY A 56 22.57 -3.32 20.46
CA GLY A 56 23.73 -3.84 19.71
C GLY A 56 23.38 -4.64 18.44
N VAL A 57 22.09 -4.79 18.12
CA VAL A 57 21.62 -5.48 16.91
C VAL A 57 21.21 -4.44 15.87
N ARG A 58 21.91 -4.46 14.73
CA ARG A 58 21.59 -3.61 13.59
C ARG A 58 20.40 -4.18 12.83
N ILE A 59 19.43 -3.32 12.53
CA ILE A 59 18.22 -3.69 11.77
C ILE A 59 18.50 -3.35 10.31
N HIS A 60 18.78 -4.37 9.50
CA HIS A 60 19.05 -4.23 8.06
C HIS A 60 17.84 -4.58 7.19
N GLU A 61 16.98 -5.47 7.68
CA GLU A 61 15.84 -6.02 6.94
C GLU A 61 14.54 -5.57 7.64
N PRO A 62 13.89 -4.48 7.19
CA PRO A 62 12.65 -3.97 7.79
C PRO A 62 11.55 -5.02 7.91
N ASP A 63 11.47 -5.92 6.93
CA ASP A 63 10.45 -6.96 6.83
C ASP A 63 10.65 -8.11 7.83
N GLU A 64 11.81 -8.23 8.47
CA GLU A 64 12.08 -9.25 9.49
C GLU A 64 11.65 -8.82 10.90
N VAL A 65 11.16 -7.58 11.07
CA VAL A 65 10.63 -7.12 12.36
C VAL A 65 9.35 -7.88 12.71
N HIS A 66 9.28 -8.42 13.92
CA HIS A 66 8.12 -9.16 14.42
C HIS A 66 7.22 -8.28 15.31
N TYR A 67 5.91 -8.35 15.08
CA TYR A 67 4.93 -7.48 15.74
C TYR A 67 4.05 -8.27 16.70
N HIS A 68 3.99 -7.83 17.95
CA HIS A 68 3.21 -8.43 19.02
C HIS A 68 2.21 -7.41 19.56
N ALA A 69 0.95 -7.82 19.75
CA ALA A 69 -0.05 -6.98 20.39
C ALA A 69 -0.12 -7.36 21.86
N GLU A 70 0.48 -6.55 22.72
CA GLU A 70 0.59 -6.87 24.16
C GLU A 70 -0.47 -6.14 25.00
N ASN A 71 -0.95 -4.98 24.54
CA ASN A 71 -1.89 -4.13 25.25
C ASN A 71 -3.14 -3.82 24.42
N ASP A 72 -4.19 -3.37 25.12
CA ASP A 72 -5.34 -2.78 24.47
C ASP A 72 -4.96 -1.46 23.77
N PRO A 73 -5.52 -1.19 22.59
CA PRO A 73 -5.21 0.03 21.84
C PRO A 73 -5.85 1.25 22.50
N ASP A 74 -5.06 2.30 22.70
CA ASP A 74 -5.57 3.62 23.09
C ASP A 74 -5.84 4.47 21.84
N PRO A 75 -7.11 4.80 21.53
CA PRO A 75 -7.43 5.56 20.32
C PRO A 75 -6.85 6.98 20.29
N LEU A 76 -6.62 7.61 21.46
CA LEU A 76 -6.01 8.93 21.52
C LEU A 76 -4.53 8.84 21.12
N GLU A 77 -3.80 7.90 21.71
CA GLU A 77 -2.38 7.64 21.38
C GLU A 77 -2.21 7.16 19.93
N MET A 78 -3.17 6.40 19.39
CA MET A 78 -3.17 6.04 17.96
C MET A 78 -3.25 7.28 17.06
N LEU A 79 -4.12 8.24 17.38
CA LEU A 79 -4.28 9.46 16.59
C LEU A 79 -3.08 10.39 16.73
N ASP A 80 -2.62 10.60 17.97
CA ASP A 80 -1.48 11.45 18.31
C ASP A 80 -0.19 10.91 17.66
N GLY A 81 0.09 9.61 17.83
CA GLY A 81 1.26 8.97 17.23
C GLY A 81 1.26 9.00 15.70
N LEU A 82 0.11 8.80 15.05
CA LEU A 82 0.01 8.95 13.58
C LEU A 82 0.24 10.40 13.14
N ALA A 83 -0.24 11.39 13.90
CA ALA A 83 -0.01 12.80 13.62
C ALA A 83 1.47 13.17 13.76
N ASP A 84 2.16 12.66 14.79
CA ASP A 84 3.60 12.88 15.01
C ASP A 84 4.46 12.23 13.92
N VAL A 85 4.12 11.02 13.47
CA VAL A 85 4.79 10.39 12.33
C VAL A 85 4.59 11.23 11.07
N ALA A 86 3.37 11.67 10.77
CA ALA A 86 3.12 12.56 9.64
C ALA A 86 3.93 13.86 9.75
N TYR A 87 3.96 14.49 10.93
CA TYR A 87 4.74 15.70 11.18
C TYR A 87 6.23 15.50 10.88
N THR A 88 6.83 14.42 11.38
CA THR A 88 8.25 14.11 11.15
C THR A 88 8.53 13.77 9.68
N MET A 89 7.60 13.15 8.95
CA MET A 89 7.73 12.95 7.50
C MET A 89 7.80 14.30 6.76
N TYR A 90 6.88 15.23 7.04
CA TYR A 90 6.91 16.57 6.44
C TYR A 90 8.15 17.37 6.88
N TRP A 91 8.60 17.21 8.13
CA TRP A 91 9.83 17.82 8.59
C TRP A 91 11.03 17.34 7.76
N ASN A 92 11.17 16.03 7.55
CA ASN A 92 12.25 15.46 6.73
C ASN A 92 12.19 15.97 5.28
N ALA A 93 10.99 15.99 4.70
CA ALA A 93 10.79 16.53 3.36
C ALA A 93 11.26 17.98 3.25
N ASN A 94 10.89 18.82 4.21
CA ASN A 94 11.30 20.22 4.26
C ASN A 94 12.81 20.36 4.52
N ALA A 95 13.36 19.56 5.45
CA ALA A 95 14.77 19.60 5.83
C ALA A 95 15.70 19.23 4.66
N PHE A 96 15.26 18.32 3.79
CA PHE A 96 16.04 17.82 2.65
C PHE A 96 15.55 18.33 1.29
N GLY A 97 14.60 19.27 1.27
CA GLY A 97 14.05 19.84 0.02
C GLY A 97 13.34 18.82 -0.88
N LEU A 98 12.76 17.77 -0.31
CA LEU A 98 12.05 16.73 -1.06
C LEU A 98 10.62 17.17 -1.37
N PRO A 99 10.14 17.06 -2.62
CA PRO A 99 8.76 17.41 -2.99
C PRO A 99 7.78 16.29 -2.60
N LEU A 100 7.66 16.01 -1.30
CA LEU A 100 6.91 14.89 -0.73
C LEU A 100 5.46 14.84 -1.23
N ASP A 101 4.78 15.98 -1.29
CA ASP A 101 3.38 16.01 -1.73
C ASP A 101 3.19 15.53 -3.17
N GLN A 102 4.09 15.91 -4.07
CA GLN A 102 4.05 15.52 -5.48
C GLN A 102 4.42 14.05 -5.63
N ALA A 103 5.47 13.61 -4.93
CA ALA A 103 5.89 12.21 -4.91
C ALA A 103 4.77 11.30 -4.37
N TYR A 104 4.10 11.70 -3.29
CA TYR A 104 2.99 10.98 -2.69
C TYR A 104 1.82 10.81 -3.67
N ASP A 105 1.44 11.86 -4.38
CA ASP A 105 0.35 11.80 -5.36
C ASP A 105 0.68 10.83 -6.51
N MET A 106 1.92 10.87 -7.01
CA MET A 106 2.40 9.94 -8.04
C MET A 106 2.41 8.49 -7.55
N VAL A 107 2.84 8.24 -6.32
CA VAL A 107 2.82 6.90 -5.70
C VAL A 107 1.39 6.40 -5.52
N CYS A 108 0.45 7.26 -5.11
CA CYS A 108 -0.96 6.89 -5.00
C CYS A 108 -1.54 6.46 -6.34
N ASP A 109 -1.28 7.22 -7.41
CA ASP A 109 -1.73 6.86 -8.76
C ASP A 109 -1.11 5.54 -9.22
N ASN A 110 0.20 5.39 -9.05
CA ASN A 110 0.90 4.18 -9.44
C ASN A 110 0.44 2.94 -8.65
N ASN A 111 0.03 3.10 -7.40
CA ASN A 111 -0.55 2.01 -6.62
C ASN A 111 -1.92 1.57 -7.16
N LEU A 112 -2.71 2.50 -7.70
CA LEU A 112 -3.98 2.17 -8.35
C LEU A 112 -3.78 1.44 -9.68
N ASP A 113 -2.66 1.63 -10.37
CA ASP A 113 -2.30 0.91 -11.61
C ASP A 113 -2.06 -0.60 -11.41
N LYS A 114 -2.02 -1.08 -10.15
CA LYS A 114 -2.06 -2.51 -9.84
C LYS A 114 -3.40 -3.16 -10.21
N PHE A 115 -4.45 -2.36 -10.37
CA PHE A 115 -5.80 -2.82 -10.68
C PHE A 115 -6.09 -2.58 -12.16
N VAL A 116 -6.34 -3.68 -12.90
CA VAL A 116 -6.60 -3.61 -14.35
C VAL A 116 -8.04 -3.14 -14.56
N LYS A 117 -8.23 -1.92 -15.06
CA LYS A 117 -9.56 -1.41 -15.38
C LYS A 117 -10.21 -2.27 -16.48
N LEU A 118 -11.40 -2.78 -16.21
CA LEU A 118 -12.18 -3.59 -17.15
C LEU A 118 -13.24 -2.70 -17.77
N GLY A 119 -13.09 -2.40 -19.07
CA GLY A 119 -14.03 -1.54 -19.81
C GLY A 119 -15.41 -2.18 -19.97
N ALA A 120 -15.70 -2.74 -21.15
CA ALA A 120 -16.99 -3.40 -21.44
C ALA A 120 -17.06 -4.83 -20.85
N TRP A 121 -16.90 -4.95 -19.52
CA TRP A 121 -16.97 -6.23 -18.84
C TRP A 121 -18.40 -6.58 -18.47
N ALA A 122 -18.96 -7.59 -19.14
CA ALA A 122 -20.35 -8.01 -18.95
C ALA A 122 -20.49 -9.22 -18.02
N ASP A 123 -19.38 -9.90 -17.67
CA ASP A 123 -19.41 -11.18 -16.97
C ASP A 123 -19.64 -11.02 -15.44
N GLY A 124 -19.84 -9.78 -14.97
CA GLY A 124 -20.15 -9.44 -13.58
C GLY A 124 -18.95 -9.42 -12.64
N MET A 125 -19.23 -9.24 -11.34
CA MET A 125 -18.25 -9.30 -10.25
C MET A 125 -18.10 -10.75 -9.79
N ALA A 126 -16.98 -11.37 -10.12
CA ALA A 126 -16.67 -12.75 -9.76
C ALA A 126 -15.16 -13.00 -9.75
N GLU A 127 -14.75 -14.13 -9.17
CA GLU A 127 -13.43 -14.68 -9.43
C GLU A 127 -13.36 -15.20 -10.88
N LEU A 128 -12.30 -14.80 -11.60
CA LEU A 128 -12.08 -15.19 -12.98
C LEU A 128 -11.48 -16.60 -13.08
N GLN A 129 -12.01 -17.39 -14.01
CA GLN A 129 -11.38 -18.65 -14.40
C GLN A 129 -10.01 -18.37 -15.04
N ARG A 130 -9.08 -19.33 -14.97
CA ARG A 130 -7.68 -19.13 -15.39
C ARG A 130 -7.56 -18.63 -16.83
N GLU A 131 -8.45 -19.07 -17.71
CA GLU A 131 -8.51 -18.69 -19.13
C GLU A 131 -8.91 -17.22 -19.33
N GLN A 132 -9.57 -16.61 -18.35
CA GLN A 132 -10.05 -15.23 -18.38
C GLN A 132 -9.06 -14.25 -17.73
N TRP A 133 -7.95 -14.73 -17.15
CA TRP A 133 -7.00 -13.89 -16.41
C TRP A 133 -6.34 -12.80 -17.26
N SER A 134 -6.31 -12.96 -18.58
CA SER A 134 -5.83 -11.93 -19.50
C SER A 134 -6.71 -10.68 -19.55
N CYS A 135 -7.88 -10.71 -18.91
CA CYS A 135 -8.81 -9.59 -18.80
C CYS A 135 -9.24 -9.02 -20.17
N ARG A 136 -9.15 -9.83 -21.25
CA ARG A 136 -9.33 -9.42 -22.65
C ARG A 136 -8.41 -8.26 -23.08
N GLN A 137 -7.27 -8.10 -22.40
CA GLN A 137 -6.33 -6.98 -22.54
C GLN A 137 -4.87 -7.45 -22.57
N GLU A 138 -4.62 -8.72 -22.89
CA GLU A 138 -3.27 -9.32 -22.95
C GLU A 138 -2.48 -9.19 -21.63
N ILE A 139 -3.18 -9.07 -20.50
CA ILE A 139 -2.53 -8.99 -19.19
C ILE A 139 -1.94 -10.34 -18.80
N THR A 140 -0.75 -10.33 -18.24
CA THR A 140 -0.18 -11.46 -17.54
C THR A 140 0.05 -11.11 -16.08
N TRP A 141 -0.04 -12.13 -15.23
CA TRP A 141 0.13 -12.02 -13.79
C TRP A 141 1.39 -12.77 -13.37
N PRO A 142 2.09 -12.30 -12.33
CA PRO A 142 3.29 -12.97 -11.88
C PRO A 142 2.94 -14.33 -11.25
N PRO A 143 3.89 -15.29 -11.20
CA PRO A 143 3.61 -16.68 -10.84
C PRO A 143 2.97 -16.88 -9.46
N GLU A 144 3.20 -15.95 -8.52
CA GLU A 144 2.61 -15.98 -7.18
C GLU A 144 1.11 -15.66 -7.13
N VAL A 145 0.51 -15.19 -8.23
CA VAL A 145 -0.93 -14.94 -8.30
C VAL A 145 -1.67 -16.27 -8.39
N VAL A 146 -2.53 -16.51 -7.39
CA VAL A 146 -3.32 -17.74 -7.29
C VAL A 146 -4.78 -17.53 -7.70
N ARG A 147 -5.28 -16.28 -7.65
CA ARG A 147 -6.63 -15.91 -8.09
C ARG A 147 -6.68 -14.50 -8.66
N VAL A 148 -7.63 -14.24 -9.55
CA VAL A 148 -7.94 -12.92 -10.10
C VAL A 148 -9.41 -12.63 -9.86
N GLU A 149 -9.71 -11.52 -9.19
CA GLU A 149 -11.08 -11.13 -8.82
C GLU A 149 -11.51 -9.88 -9.59
N VAL A 150 -12.78 -9.84 -10.00
CA VAL A 150 -13.43 -8.63 -10.54
C VAL A 150 -14.14 -7.86 -9.43
N LEU A 151 -13.79 -6.59 -9.30
CA LEU A 151 -14.21 -5.71 -8.23
C LEU A 151 -14.90 -4.48 -8.83
N SER A 152 -15.86 -3.91 -8.10
CA SER A 152 -16.50 -2.65 -8.49
C SER A 152 -16.24 -1.58 -7.44
N VAL A 153 -15.71 -0.43 -7.88
CA VAL A 153 -15.56 0.76 -7.04
C VAL A 153 -15.98 1.98 -7.86
N ASP A 154 -16.87 2.79 -7.28
CA ASP A 154 -17.44 3.99 -7.90
C ASP A 154 -18.10 3.73 -9.29
N GLY A 155 -18.68 2.55 -9.47
CA GLY A 155 -19.34 2.14 -10.73
C GLY A 155 -18.38 1.68 -11.83
N GLU A 156 -17.07 1.65 -11.57
CA GLU A 156 -16.06 1.14 -12.49
C GLU A 156 -15.65 -0.28 -12.08
N LEU A 157 -15.33 -1.13 -13.07
CA LEU A 157 -14.88 -2.50 -12.85
C LEU A 157 -13.36 -2.64 -12.98
N TYR A 158 -12.77 -3.46 -12.12
CA TYR A 158 -11.33 -3.71 -12.07
C TYR A 158 -11.04 -5.19 -11.84
N ALA A 159 -9.97 -5.71 -12.43
CA ALA A 159 -9.39 -7.00 -12.08
C ALA A 159 -8.18 -6.82 -11.15
N ALA A 160 -8.11 -7.66 -10.12
CA ALA A 160 -7.01 -7.71 -9.16
C ALA A 160 -6.45 -9.13 -9.03
N GLY A 161 -5.18 -9.33 -9.35
CA GLY A 161 -4.46 -10.57 -9.07
C GLY A 161 -3.98 -10.60 -7.62
N LYS A 162 -4.32 -11.66 -6.88
CA LYS A 162 -3.97 -11.83 -5.46
C LYS A 162 -3.13 -13.09 -5.25
N ASP A 163 -2.16 -12.99 -4.32
CA ASP A 163 -1.44 -14.16 -3.81
C ASP A 163 -2.26 -14.97 -2.80
N ALA A 164 -1.73 -16.09 -2.32
CA ALA A 164 -2.40 -16.96 -1.35
C ALA A 164 -2.75 -16.26 -0.01
N ARG A 165 -2.12 -15.13 0.30
CA ARG A 165 -2.37 -14.32 1.51
C ARG A 165 -3.37 -13.18 1.24
N GLY A 166 -3.85 -13.05 0.00
CA GLY A 166 -4.74 -11.97 -0.42
C GLY A 166 -4.02 -10.66 -0.81
N LYS A 167 -2.67 -10.63 -0.84
CA LYS A 167 -1.91 -9.44 -1.24
C LYS A 167 -2.06 -9.22 -2.74
N VAL A 168 -2.46 -8.00 -3.13
CA VAL A 168 -2.54 -7.57 -4.54
C VAL A 168 -1.14 -7.55 -5.16
N ARG A 169 -1.01 -8.15 -6.34
CA ARG A 169 0.24 -8.26 -7.10
C ARG A 169 0.19 -7.41 -8.37
N LYS A 170 1.38 -7.01 -8.84
CA LYS A 170 1.56 -6.11 -9.97
C LYS A 170 1.30 -6.88 -11.28
N PRO A 171 0.30 -6.52 -12.10
CA PRO A 171 0.11 -7.09 -13.45
C PRO A 171 1.23 -6.67 -14.40
N SER A 172 1.30 -7.28 -15.58
CA SER A 172 2.23 -6.87 -16.65
C SER A 172 2.03 -5.44 -17.17
N SER A 173 0.83 -4.87 -16.98
CA SER A 173 0.55 -3.47 -17.32
C SER A 173 1.09 -2.46 -16.31
N TYR A 174 1.51 -2.91 -15.11
CA TYR A 174 2.05 -2.04 -14.08
C TYR A 174 3.44 -1.55 -14.49
N SER A 175 3.65 -0.23 -14.44
CA SER A 175 4.97 0.37 -14.51
C SER A 175 5.36 0.94 -13.15
N GLN A 176 6.66 0.93 -12.84
CA GLN A 176 7.14 1.55 -11.60
C GLN A 176 7.11 3.07 -11.75
N VAL A 177 6.59 3.75 -10.74
CA VAL A 177 6.63 5.21 -10.68
C VAL A 177 8.08 5.71 -10.78
N ASP A 178 8.31 6.62 -11.73
CA ASP A 178 9.60 7.29 -11.89
C ASP A 178 9.58 8.63 -11.15
N LEU A 179 10.15 8.64 -9.94
CA LEU A 179 10.28 9.84 -9.10
C LEU A 179 11.54 10.66 -9.44
N SER A 180 12.44 10.17 -10.29
CA SER A 180 13.72 10.84 -10.57
C SER A 180 13.56 12.26 -11.11
N LYS A 181 12.48 12.49 -11.86
CA LYS A 181 12.09 13.79 -12.41
C LYS A 181 11.82 14.85 -11.33
N LEU A 182 11.46 14.44 -10.13
CA LEU A 182 11.21 15.34 -9.00
C LEU A 182 12.51 15.77 -8.29
N ILE A 183 13.60 15.04 -8.48
CA ILE A 183 14.90 15.28 -7.82
C ILE A 183 15.91 15.91 -8.78
N SER A 184 15.65 15.86 -10.09
CA SER A 184 16.56 16.35 -11.15
C SER A 184 16.54 17.87 -11.36
N GLY A 185 16.50 18.65 -10.28
CA GLY A 185 16.63 20.12 -10.30
C GLY A 185 18.06 20.60 -10.51
#